data_AF-A0A6D0IBK3-F1
#
_entry.id   AF-A0A6D0IBK3-F1
#
_cell.length_a   1.000
_cell.length_b   1.000
_cell.length_c   1.000
_cell.angle_alpha   90.00
_cell.angle_beta   90.00
_cell.angle_gamma   90.00
#
_symmetry.space_group_name_H-M   'P 1'
#
loop_
_entity.id
_entity.type
_entity.pdbx_description
1 polymer ?
#
loop_
_entity_poly.entity_id
_entity_poly.type
_entity_poly.pdbx_seq_one_letter_code
_entity_poly.pdbx_strand_id
1 'polypeptide(L)'
;MTVNSSRNALKRRTWALFMFFFLPGLLMASWATRTPAIRDILSVSIAEMGGVLFGLSIGSMSGILCSAWLVKRFGTRNVILVTMSCALIGMMILSLALWLTSPLLFAVGLGVFGASFGSAEVAINVEGA
;
A
#
# COMPACT_ATOMS: atom_id res chain seq x y z
N MET A 1 3.67 37.01 -15.33
CA MET A 1 2.75 36.12 -14.58
C MET A 1 3.05 34.62 -14.70
N THR A 2 3.81 34.17 -15.71
CA THR A 2 4.08 32.74 -15.96
C THR A 2 4.99 32.05 -14.95
N VAL A 3 6.04 32.73 -14.45
CA VAL A 3 7.04 32.16 -13.52
C VAL A 3 6.46 31.81 -12.15
N ASN A 4 5.54 32.62 -11.62
CA ASN A 4 4.86 32.33 -10.34
C ASN A 4 3.92 31.11 -10.45
N SER A 5 3.27 30.91 -11.60
CA SER A 5 2.43 29.73 -11.83
C SER A 5 3.24 28.43 -11.82
N SER A 6 4.45 28.45 -12.39
CA SER A 6 5.35 27.30 -12.44
C SER A 6 5.91 26.92 -11.06
N ARG A 7 6.32 27.91 -10.25
CA ARG A 7 6.75 27.65 -8.85
C ARG A 7 5.61 27.09 -7.99
N ASN A 8 4.39 27.60 -8.16
CA ASN A 8 3.23 27.11 -7.41
C ASN A 8 2.85 25.69 -7.85
N ALA A 9 2.90 25.40 -9.15
CA ALA A 9 2.66 24.05 -9.68
C ALA A 9 3.69 23.05 -9.15
N LEU A 10 4.99 23.41 -9.16
CA LEU A 10 6.05 22.58 -8.61
C LEU A 10 5.84 22.33 -7.11
N LYS A 11 5.57 23.37 -6.31
CA LYS A 11 5.26 23.23 -4.88
C LYS A 11 4.10 22.27 -4.63
N ARG A 12 3.00 22.38 -5.39
CA ARG A 12 1.84 21.48 -5.26
C ARG A 12 2.22 20.04 -5.60
N ARG A 13 3.05 19.81 -6.63
CA ARG A 13 3.56 18.48 -7.00
C ARG A 13 4.43 17.89 -5.89
N THR A 14 5.36 18.67 -5.33
CA THR A 14 6.21 18.22 -4.21
C THR A 14 5.39 17.86 -2.98
N TRP A 15 4.41 18.68 -2.60
CA TRP A 15 3.53 18.35 -1.47
C TRP A 15 2.66 17.12 -1.73
N ALA A 16 2.19 16.92 -2.97
CA ALA A 16 1.47 15.70 -3.33
C ALA A 16 2.36 14.46 -3.20
N LEU A 17 3.59 14.50 -3.71
CA LEU A 17 4.55 13.40 -3.58
C LEU A 17 4.87 13.10 -2.11
N PHE A 18 5.09 14.14 -1.30
CA PHE A 18 5.30 13.98 0.14
C PHE A 18 4.14 13.24 0.80
N MET A 19 2.90 13.64 0.51
CA MET A 19 1.72 12.96 1.05
C MET A 19 1.61 11.51 0.57
N PHE A 20 1.94 11.23 -0.69
CA PHE A 20 1.89 9.86 -1.23
C PHE A 20 3.00 8.94 -0.70
N PHE A 21 4.13 9.48 -0.20
CA PHE A 21 5.08 8.69 0.60
C PHE A 21 4.67 8.55 2.06
N PHE A 22 4.08 9.59 2.64
CA PHE A 22 3.67 9.58 4.05
C PHE A 22 2.50 8.63 4.33
N LEU A 23 1.47 8.62 3.46
CA LEU A 23 0.25 7.83 3.64
C LEU A 23 0.52 6.32 3.75
N PRO A 24 1.31 5.69 2.85
CA PRO A 24 1.70 4.29 3.01
C PRO A 24 2.37 4.00 4.35
N GLY A 25 3.32 4.84 4.77
CA GLY A 25 3.99 4.71 6.06
C GLY A 25 3.02 4.78 7.24
N LEU A 26 2.06 5.71 7.19
CA LEU A 26 1.02 5.84 8.21
C LEU A 26 0.13 4.59 8.28
N LEU A 27 -0.34 4.10 7.13
CA LEU A 27 -1.17 2.89 7.05
C LEU A 27 -0.39 1.67 7.55
N MET A 28 0.89 1.55 7.19
CA MET A 28 1.78 0.48 7.64
C MET A 28 1.94 0.48 9.17
N ALA A 29 2.23 1.65 9.74
CA ALA A 29 2.42 1.83 11.18
C ALA A 29 1.15 1.53 11.99
N SER A 30 -0.03 1.75 11.40
CA SER A 30 -1.34 1.55 12.07
C SER A 30 -1.61 0.11 12.51
N TRP A 31 -0.98 -0.88 11.85
CA TRP A 31 -1.20 -2.29 12.17
C TRP A 31 0.08 -3.08 12.45
N ALA A 32 1.23 -2.78 11.82
CA ALA A 32 2.43 -3.60 12.01
C ALA A 32 2.94 -3.61 13.45
N THR A 33 2.79 -2.49 14.15
CA THR A 33 3.12 -2.37 15.58
C THR A 33 2.24 -3.25 16.47
N ARG A 34 1.09 -3.70 15.96
CA ARG A 34 0.09 -4.53 16.65
C ARG A 34 0.13 -5.99 16.19
N THR A 35 1.16 -6.41 15.45
CA THR A 35 1.31 -7.79 14.97
C THR A 35 1.11 -8.85 16.06
N PRO A 36 1.65 -8.71 17.30
CA PRO A 36 1.39 -9.68 18.37
C PRO A 36 -0.10 -9.76 18.76
N ALA A 37 -0.76 -8.61 18.93
CA ALA A 37 -2.18 -8.58 19.27
C ALA A 37 -3.07 -9.14 18.16
N ILE A 38 -2.72 -8.86 16.89
CA ILE A 38 -3.42 -9.40 15.71
C ILE A 38 -3.28 -10.93 15.67
N ARG A 39 -2.08 -11.47 15.89
CA ARG A 39 -1.86 -12.92 15.98
C ARG A 39 -2.75 -13.54 17.06
N ASP A 40 -2.81 -12.92 18.23
CA ASP A 40 -3.60 -13.43 19.35
C ASP A 40 -5.11 -13.37 19.05
N ILE A 41 -5.61 -12.29 18.43
CA ILE A 41 -7.01 -12.19 17.94
C ILE A 41 -7.32 -13.31 16.94
N LEU A 42 -6.42 -13.54 15.98
CA LEU A 42 -6.57 -14.57 14.95
C LEU A 42 -6.39 -15.99 15.49
N SER A 43 -5.97 -16.15 16.75
CA SER A 43 -5.73 -17.44 17.41
C SER A 43 -4.77 -18.35 16.64
N VAL A 44 -3.73 -17.75 16.04
CA VAL A 44 -2.71 -18.48 15.27
C VAL A 44 -1.38 -18.54 16.01
N SER A 45 -0.63 -19.61 15.77
CA SER A 45 0.75 -19.75 16.24
C SER A 45 1.69 -18.73 15.57
N ILE A 46 2.90 -18.59 16.10
CA ILE A 46 3.94 -17.72 15.50
C ILE A 46 4.29 -18.19 14.08
N ALA A 47 4.38 -19.51 13.86
CA ALA A 47 4.69 -20.09 12.56
C ALA A 47 3.58 -19.80 11.53
N GLU A 48 2.32 -19.98 11.93
CA GLU A 48 1.16 -19.65 11.09
C GLU A 48 1.07 -18.16 10.80
N MET A 49 1.38 -17.30 11.78
CA MET A 49 1.46 -15.85 11.55
C MET A 49 2.52 -15.48 10.51
N GLY A 50 3.66 -16.19 10.50
CA GLY A 50 4.65 -16.07 9.42
C GLY A 50 4.05 -16.37 8.04
N GLY A 51 3.23 -17.43 7.95
CA GLY A 51 2.48 -17.76 6.74
C GLY A 51 1.44 -16.70 6.35
N VAL A 52 0.72 -16.12 7.32
CA VAL A 52 -0.21 -15.01 7.08
C VAL A 52 0.53 -13.79 6.53
N LEU A 53 1.65 -13.41 7.15
CA LEU A 53 2.49 -12.29 6.72
C LEU A 53 3.10 -12.49 5.33
N PHE A 54 3.29 -13.74 4.90
CA PHE A 54 3.75 -14.05 3.55
C PHE A 54 2.81 -13.50 2.47
N GLY A 55 1.51 -13.33 2.77
CA GLY A 55 0.56 -12.64 1.90
C GLY A 55 1.02 -11.23 1.53
N LEU A 56 1.58 -10.47 2.49
CA LEU A 56 2.13 -9.13 2.26
C LEU A 56 3.31 -9.19 1.26
N SER A 57 4.21 -10.16 1.42
CA SER A 57 5.37 -10.34 0.56
C SER A 57 4.96 -10.70 -0.88
N ILE A 58 4.04 -11.66 -1.05
CA ILE A 58 3.51 -12.04 -2.37
C ILE A 58 2.86 -10.83 -3.04
N GLY A 59 2.00 -10.13 -2.29
CA GLY A 59 1.34 -8.92 -2.78
C GLY A 59 2.35 -7.88 -3.26
N SER A 60 3.28 -7.48 -2.37
CA SER A 60 4.29 -6.46 -2.67
C SER A 60 5.13 -6.80 -3.88
N MET A 61 5.66 -8.03 -3.96
CA MET A 61 6.42 -8.46 -5.14
C MET A 61 5.58 -8.42 -6.41
N SER A 62 4.33 -8.87 -6.37
CA SER A 62 3.42 -8.82 -7.52
C SER A 62 3.20 -7.38 -7.98
N GLY A 63 3.01 -6.45 -7.04
CA GLY A 63 2.84 -5.02 -7.30
C GLY A 63 4.08 -4.38 -7.92
N ILE A 64 5.27 -4.68 -7.41
CA ILE A 64 6.54 -4.19 -7.93
C ILE A 64 6.75 -4.66 -9.37
N LEU A 65 6.59 -5.98 -9.61
CA LEU A 65 6.86 -6.60 -10.91
C LEU A 65 5.92 -6.09 -12.01
N CYS A 66 4.66 -5.80 -11.69
CA CYS A 66 3.70 -5.28 -12.67
C CYS A 66 3.75 -3.75 -12.83
N SER A 67 4.39 -3.02 -11.91
CA SER A 67 4.30 -1.55 -11.85
C SER A 67 4.84 -0.87 -13.11
N ALA A 68 5.99 -1.29 -13.62
CA ALA A 68 6.57 -0.68 -14.82
C ALA A 68 5.63 -0.78 -16.03
N TRP A 69 4.97 -1.92 -16.20
CA TRP A 69 3.98 -2.11 -17.25
C TRP A 69 2.74 -1.24 -17.03
N LEU A 70 2.22 -1.21 -15.79
CA LEU A 70 1.06 -0.38 -15.42
C LEU A 70 1.33 1.10 -15.66
N VAL A 71 2.49 1.60 -15.24
CA VAL A 71 2.90 3.00 -15.42
C VAL A 71 3.03 3.32 -16.90
N LYS A 72 3.66 2.45 -17.70
CA LYS A 72 3.78 2.63 -19.16
C LYS A 72 2.40 2.67 -19.84
N ARG A 73 1.44 1.87 -19.38
CA ARG A 73 0.12 1.74 -19.99
C ARG A 73 -0.87 2.83 -19.56
N PHE A 74 -0.89 3.17 -18.28
CA PHE A 74 -1.93 3.99 -17.66
C PHE A 74 -1.43 5.35 -17.14
N GLY A 75 -0.12 5.56 -17.12
CA GLY A 75 0.52 6.74 -16.55
C GLY A 75 0.65 6.67 -15.02
N THR A 76 1.68 7.31 -14.49
CA THR A 76 2.01 7.39 -13.05
C THR A 76 0.82 7.86 -12.21
N ARG A 77 0.19 8.97 -12.59
CA ARG A 77 -0.93 9.56 -11.83
C ARG A 77 -2.08 8.58 -11.59
N ASN A 78 -2.52 7.87 -12.63
CA ASN A 78 -3.63 6.93 -12.50
C ASN A 78 -3.21 5.71 -11.68
N VAL A 79 -2.00 5.20 -11.88
CA VAL A 79 -1.46 4.08 -11.10
C VAL A 79 -1.40 4.43 -9.62
N ILE A 80 -0.91 5.62 -9.26
CA ILE A 80 -0.87 6.09 -7.86
C ILE A 80 -2.28 6.15 -7.27
N LEU A 81 -3.25 6.74 -7.96
CA LEU A 81 -4.62 6.86 -7.44
C LEU A 81 -5.30 5.50 -7.24
N VAL A 82 -5.17 4.59 -8.22
CA VAL A 82 -5.77 3.26 -8.15
C VAL A 82 -5.13 2.45 -7.04
N THR A 83 -3.79 2.41 -6.98
CA THR A 83 -3.08 1.64 -5.95
C THR A 83 -3.34 2.18 -4.55
N MET A 84 -3.39 3.50 -4.35
CA MET A 84 -3.76 4.08 -3.06
C MET A 84 -5.21 3.75 -2.66
N SER A 85 -6.14 3.71 -3.62
CA SER A 85 -7.51 3.27 -3.38
C SER A 85 -7.56 1.80 -2.99
N CYS A 86 -6.80 0.94 -3.68
CA CYS A 86 -6.66 -0.47 -3.34
C CYS A 86 -6.01 -0.70 -1.97
N ALA A 87 -5.09 0.17 -1.53
CA ALA A 87 -4.52 0.09 -0.19
C ALA A 87 -5.59 0.30 0.90
N LEU A 88 -6.53 1.23 0.69
CA LEU A 88 -7.67 1.42 1.59
C LEU A 88 -8.59 0.19 1.61
N ILE A 89 -8.85 -0.42 0.44
CA ILE A 89 -9.61 -1.67 0.35
C ILE A 89 -8.89 -2.79 1.11
N GLY A 90 -7.56 -2.91 0.96
CA GLY A 90 -6.74 -3.84 1.73
C GLY A 90 -6.92 -3.64 3.24
N MET A 91 -6.85 -2.40 3.72
CA MET A 91 -7.08 -2.06 5.13
C MET A 91 -8.50 -2.42 5.61
N MET A 92 -9.53 -2.22 4.77
CA MET A 92 -10.90 -2.66 5.10
C MET A 92 -10.99 -4.18 5.22
N ILE A 93 -10.34 -4.93 4.32
CA ILE A 93 -10.27 -6.39 4.39
C ILE A 93 -9.54 -6.84 5.65
N LEU A 94 -8.42 -6.20 6.03
CA LEU A 94 -7.72 -6.49 7.28
C LEU A 94 -8.65 -6.29 8.49
N SER A 95 -9.37 -5.16 8.54
CA SER A 95 -10.31 -4.87 9.62
C SER A 95 -11.44 -5.91 9.69
N LEU A 96 -12.00 -6.30 8.53
CA LEU A 96 -13.04 -7.31 8.45
C LEU A 96 -12.52 -8.69 8.88
N ALA A 97 -11.30 -9.04 8.49
CA ALA A 97 -10.65 -10.30 8.86
C ALA A 97 -10.46 -10.42 10.38
N LEU A 98 -10.12 -9.32 11.06
CA LEU A 98 -10.04 -9.30 12.52
C LEU A 98 -11.41 -9.47 13.17
N TRP A 99 -12.46 -8.84 12.63
CA TRP A 99 -13.83 -8.98 13.14
C TRP A 99 -14.38 -10.41 12.97
N LEU A 100 -14.01 -11.08 11.89
CA LEU A 100 -14.40 -12.47 11.59
C LEU A 100 -13.41 -13.51 12.15
N THR A 101 -12.33 -13.08 12.81
CA THR A 101 -11.26 -13.96 13.30
C THR A 101 -10.73 -14.90 12.20
N SER A 102 -10.51 -14.39 10.99
CA SER A 102 -10.14 -15.19 9.81
C SER A 102 -8.70 -14.93 9.36
N PRO A 103 -7.74 -15.86 9.61
CA PRO A 103 -6.34 -15.70 9.22
C PRO A 103 -6.16 -15.65 7.70
N LEU A 104 -6.92 -16.46 6.96
CA LEU A 104 -6.86 -16.49 5.50
C LEU A 104 -7.33 -15.16 4.90
N LEU A 105 -8.43 -14.60 5.40
CA LEU A 105 -8.92 -13.30 4.93
C LEU A 105 -7.92 -12.19 5.27
N PHE A 106 -7.25 -12.29 6.43
CA PHE A 106 -6.19 -11.36 6.81
C PHE A 106 -5.00 -11.44 5.84
N ALA A 107 -4.56 -12.64 5.46
CA ALA A 107 -3.51 -12.85 4.47
C ALA A 107 -3.89 -12.29 3.09
N VAL A 108 -5.15 -12.44 2.66
CA VAL A 108 -5.67 -11.83 1.42
C VAL A 108 -5.64 -10.30 1.51
N GLY A 109 -6.10 -9.74 2.63
CA GLY A 109 -6.03 -8.29 2.88
C GLY A 109 -4.59 -7.77 2.83
N LEU A 110 -3.64 -8.50 3.41
CA LEU A 110 -2.21 -8.19 3.33
C LEU A 110 -1.69 -8.28 1.90
N GLY A 111 -2.15 -9.24 1.10
CA GLY A 111 -1.80 -9.36 -0.31
C GLY A 111 -2.28 -8.16 -1.13
N VAL A 112 -3.53 -7.75 -0.96
CA VAL A 112 -4.08 -6.56 -1.64
C VAL A 112 -3.35 -5.30 -1.20
N PHE A 113 -3.13 -5.14 0.09
CA PHE A 113 -2.39 -4.01 0.66
C PHE A 113 -0.93 -3.97 0.16
N GLY A 114 -0.25 -5.11 0.16
CA GLY A 114 1.12 -5.26 -0.34
C GLY A 114 1.23 -4.93 -1.83
N ALA A 115 0.36 -5.48 -2.68
CA ALA A 115 0.37 -5.21 -4.12
C ALA A 115 0.14 -3.74 -4.43
N SER A 116 -0.75 -3.12 -3.66
CA SER A 116 -1.00 -1.69 -3.72
C SER A 116 0.26 -0.89 -3.40
N PHE A 117 0.93 -1.20 -2.29
CA PHE A 117 2.16 -0.51 -1.89
C PHE A 117 3.31 -0.71 -2.87
N GLY A 118 3.59 -1.95 -3.25
CA GLY A 118 4.68 -2.25 -4.16
C GLY A 118 4.53 -1.54 -5.51
N SER A 119 3.31 -1.48 -6.05
CA SER A 119 3.06 -0.75 -7.29
C SER A 119 3.08 0.77 -7.09
N ALA A 120 2.49 1.28 -6.00
CA ALA A 120 2.44 2.70 -5.69
C ALA A 120 3.84 3.30 -5.52
N GLU A 121 4.73 2.66 -4.75
CA GLU A 121 6.07 3.18 -4.48
C GLU A 121 6.87 3.36 -5.77
N VAL A 122 6.83 2.38 -6.68
CA VAL A 122 7.46 2.48 -7.99
C VAL A 122 6.86 3.63 -8.79
N ALA A 123 5.52 3.76 -8.82
CA ALA A 123 4.86 4.82 -9.58
C ALA A 123 5.15 6.23 -9.02
N ILE A 124 5.22 6.39 -7.70
CA ILE A 124 5.57 7.66 -7.04
C ILE A 124 7.03 8.01 -7.32
N ASN A 125 7.94 7.04 -7.25
CA ASN A 125 9.35 7.25 -7.59
C ASN A 125 9.53 7.68 -9.04
N VAL A 126 8.79 7.09 -9.99
CA VAL A 126 8.81 7.50 -11.39
C VAL A 126 8.19 8.89 -11.60
N GLU A 127 7.14 9.25 -10.85
CA GLU A 127 6.57 10.61 -10.89
C GLU A 127 7.52 11.66 -10.30
N GLY A 128 8.37 11.27 -9.35
CA GLY A 128 9.35 12.14 -8.71
C GLY A 128 10.65 12.34 -9.49
N ALA A 129 10.98 11.43 -10.42
CA ALA A 129 12.15 11.50 -11.29
C ALA A 129 11.97 12.53 -12.44
#